data_AF-A0A1H1QC58-F1
#
_entry.id   AF-A0A1H1QC58-F1
#
_cell.length_a   1.000
_cell.length_b   1.000
_cell.length_c   1.000
_cell.angle_alpha   90.00
_cell.angle_beta   90.00
_cell.angle_gamma   90.00
#
_symmetry.space_group_name_H-M   'P 1'
#
loop_
_entity.id
_entity.type
_entity.pdbx_description
1 polymer ?
#
loop_
_entity_poly.entity_id
_entity_poly.type
_entity_poly.pdbx_seq_one_letter_code
_entity_poly.pdbx_strand_id
1 'polypeptide(L)'
;MTAGNLGTEVGDRPGNRWADAWPDALAFAAGLGMAWYFKWETRDLVWSLWLSSLVVGYAMIVWDIFSPGMLLVTKVWGDRAMLSPEPKGPAIAGGAVLLVGGLFMLAFFTVHFGGFHFVHSVFLNVFFPLGPVKNSWPNAALYLQVLRDYWPFVLVAAVAERKAFRLAPAEPAGPEDTSVTAAAIAARKARNAQAAFASGGLMAPYKNVVRLHCLIFFFAAAHFAKLDNFLVYAVVYAVYFFPWRLLKKG
;
A
#
# COMPACT_ATOMS: atom_id res chain seq x y z
N MET A 1 36.57 2.86 -43.65
CA MET A 1 36.10 1.61 -43.01
C MET A 1 35.25 2.00 -41.81
N THR A 2 33.94 1.91 -41.98
CA THR A 2 32.89 2.25 -41.02
C THR A 2 32.56 1.02 -40.18
N ALA A 3 32.86 1.05 -38.88
CA ALA A 3 32.36 0.06 -37.93
C ALA A 3 31.14 0.67 -37.21
N GLY A 4 29.96 0.17 -37.58
CA GLY A 4 28.68 0.61 -37.06
C GLY A 4 28.50 0.25 -35.59
N ASN A 5 28.02 1.23 -34.84
CA ASN A 5 27.62 1.11 -33.45
C ASN A 5 26.23 0.41 -33.42
N LEU A 6 26.21 -0.92 -33.22
CA LEU A 6 24.99 -1.68 -33.00
C LEU A 6 24.51 -1.47 -31.56
N GLY A 7 23.88 -0.33 -31.31
CA GLY A 7 23.05 -0.13 -30.13
C GLY A 7 21.84 -1.04 -30.23
N THR A 8 21.81 -2.10 -29.43
CA THR A 8 20.58 -2.86 -29.18
C THR A 8 19.66 -1.98 -28.33
N GLU A 9 18.82 -1.20 -29.00
CA GLU A 9 17.58 -0.69 -28.39
C GLU A 9 16.76 -1.91 -27.98
N VAL A 10 16.86 -2.27 -26.69
CA VAL A 10 15.88 -3.16 -26.06
C VAL A 10 14.59 -2.36 -26.06
N GLY A 11 13.80 -2.55 -27.11
CA GLY A 11 12.46 -2.00 -27.25
C GLY A 11 11.64 -2.39 -26.03
N ASP A 12 11.44 -1.41 -25.17
CA ASP A 12 10.52 -1.45 -24.05
C ASP A 12 9.15 -1.74 -24.65
N ARG A 13 8.70 -3.00 -24.58
CA ARG A 13 7.39 -3.37 -25.14
C ARG A 13 6.37 -2.51 -24.40
N PRO A 14 5.55 -1.69 -25.09
CA PRO A 14 4.51 -0.94 -24.42
C PRO A 14 3.51 -1.95 -23.87
N GLY A 15 3.71 -2.36 -22.61
CA GLY A 15 2.75 -3.16 -21.86
C GLY A 15 1.41 -2.48 -22.01
N ASN A 16 0.39 -3.24 -22.40
CA ASN A 16 -0.93 -2.71 -22.74
C ASN A 16 -1.47 -1.89 -21.56
N ARG A 17 -1.30 -0.56 -21.60
CA ARG A 17 -1.62 0.37 -20.51
C ARG A 17 -3.08 0.23 -20.05
N TRP A 18 -3.95 -0.23 -20.94
CA TRP A 18 -5.35 -0.52 -20.68
C TRP A 18 -5.57 -1.83 -19.92
N ALA A 19 -4.79 -2.89 -20.21
CA ALA A 19 -4.83 -4.14 -19.45
C ALA A 19 -4.40 -3.95 -17.99
N ASP A 20 -3.53 -2.97 -17.73
CA ASP A 20 -3.11 -2.60 -16.38
C ASP A 20 -4.08 -1.68 -15.63
N ALA A 21 -4.98 -1.02 -16.35
CA ALA A 21 -5.90 0.00 -15.83
C ALA A 21 -7.33 -0.50 -15.63
N TRP A 22 -7.77 -1.54 -16.33
CA TRP A 22 -9.15 -2.03 -16.24
C TRP A 22 -9.58 -2.46 -14.82
N PRO A 23 -8.74 -3.09 -13.96
CA PRO A 23 -9.25 -3.48 -12.64
C PRO A 23 -9.39 -2.27 -11.71
N ASP A 24 -8.63 -1.19 -11.94
CA ASP A 24 -8.79 0.08 -11.20
C ASP A 24 -10.09 0.75 -11.64
N ALA A 25 -10.39 0.72 -12.95
CA ALA A 25 -11.66 1.21 -13.50
C ALA A 25 -12.86 0.38 -13.03
N LEU A 26 -12.69 -0.95 -12.87
CA LEU A 26 -13.73 -1.82 -12.33
C LEU A 26 -13.96 -1.54 -10.84
N ALA A 27 -12.89 -1.37 -10.05
CA ALA A 27 -13.01 -0.97 -8.64
C ALA A 27 -13.70 0.39 -8.50
N PHE A 28 -13.39 1.35 -9.37
CA PHE A 28 -14.07 2.64 -9.45
C PHE A 28 -15.57 2.49 -9.71
N ALA A 29 -15.93 1.76 -10.77
CA ALA A 29 -17.33 1.56 -11.15
C ALA A 29 -18.10 0.79 -10.07
N ALA A 30 -17.48 -0.22 -9.46
CA ALA A 30 -18.07 -1.00 -8.37
C ALA A 30 -18.30 -0.13 -7.12
N GLY A 31 -17.33 0.70 -6.74
CA GLY A 31 -17.48 1.65 -5.64
C GLY A 31 -18.60 2.65 -5.89
N LEU A 32 -18.70 3.21 -7.10
CA LEU A 32 -19.75 4.16 -7.46
C LEU A 32 -21.14 3.49 -7.50
N GLY A 33 -21.22 2.29 -8.08
CA GLY A 33 -22.46 1.51 -8.12
C GLY A 33 -22.93 1.11 -6.73
N MET A 34 -22.01 0.78 -5.81
CA MET A 34 -22.31 0.49 -4.41
C MET A 34 -22.89 1.72 -3.70
N ALA A 35 -22.23 2.88 -3.82
CA ALA A 35 -22.72 4.12 -3.24
C ALA A 35 -24.12 4.49 -3.73
N TRP A 36 -24.37 4.33 -5.04
CA TRP A 36 -25.69 4.58 -5.63
C TRP A 36 -26.76 3.59 -5.14
N TYR A 37 -26.45 2.29 -5.16
CA TYR A 37 -27.38 1.22 -4.77
C TYR A 37 -27.81 1.33 -3.30
N PHE A 38 -26.85 1.61 -2.41
CA PHE A 38 -27.12 1.75 -0.98
C PHE A 38 -27.55 3.16 -0.57
N LYS A 39 -27.71 4.09 -1.53
CA LYS A 39 -28.05 5.50 -1.28
C LYS A 39 -27.14 6.13 -0.23
N TRP A 40 -25.84 5.85 -0.33
CA TRP A 40 -24.86 6.33 0.62
C TRP A 40 -24.78 7.85 0.62
N GLU A 41 -24.71 8.41 1.82
CA GLU A 41 -24.42 9.81 2.07
C GLU A 41 -22.93 9.99 2.31
N THR A 42 -22.44 11.24 2.31
CA THR A 42 -21.00 11.54 2.48
C THR A 42 -20.41 10.88 3.73
N ARG A 43 -21.18 10.74 4.81
CA ARG A 43 -20.76 10.02 6.01
C ARG A 43 -20.39 8.55 5.73
N ASP A 44 -21.20 7.86 4.91
CA ASP A 44 -21.02 6.45 4.59
C ASP A 44 -19.74 6.26 3.74
N LEU A 45 -19.47 7.21 2.85
CA LEU A 45 -18.23 7.23 2.09
C LEU A 45 -17.02 7.43 3.02
N VAL A 46 -17.08 8.41 3.92
CA VAL A 46 -15.95 8.72 4.80
C VAL A 46 -15.65 7.55 5.76
N TRP A 47 -16.68 6.92 6.33
CA TRP A 47 -16.51 5.75 7.20
C TRP A 47 -16.06 4.49 6.47
N SER A 48 -16.53 4.25 5.23
CA SER A 48 -16.07 3.12 4.41
C SER A 48 -14.60 3.28 3.96
N LEU A 49 -14.18 4.52 3.64
CA LEU A 49 -12.78 4.85 3.37
C LEU A 49 -11.91 4.68 4.62
N TRP A 50 -12.39 5.14 5.78
CA TRP A 50 -11.70 4.93 7.05
C TRP A 50 -11.49 3.44 7.35
N LEU A 51 -12.55 2.63 7.24
CA LEU A 51 -12.48 1.19 7.49
C LEU A 51 -11.51 0.51 6.50
N SER A 52 -11.60 0.87 5.22
CA SER A 52 -10.73 0.29 4.19
C SER A 52 -9.28 0.69 4.40
N SER A 53 -9.02 1.95 4.76
CA SER A 53 -7.68 2.41 5.09
C SER A 53 -7.10 1.66 6.29
N LEU A 54 -7.91 1.39 7.32
CA LEU A 54 -7.50 0.61 8.48
C LEU A 54 -7.17 -0.84 8.08
N VAL A 55 -8.08 -1.53 7.39
CA VAL A 55 -7.93 -2.96 7.10
C VAL A 55 -6.90 -3.21 6.01
N VAL A 56 -7.04 -2.57 4.85
CA VAL A 56 -6.13 -2.75 3.71
C VAL A 56 -4.77 -2.13 4.03
N GLY A 57 -4.74 -0.96 4.68
CA GLY A 57 -3.50 -0.31 5.11
C GLY A 57 -2.71 -1.16 6.11
N TYR A 58 -3.39 -1.75 7.10
CA TYR A 58 -2.71 -2.65 8.03
C TYR A 58 -2.21 -3.93 7.37
N ALA A 59 -2.99 -4.50 6.43
CA ALA A 59 -2.55 -5.63 5.63
C ALA A 59 -1.29 -5.29 4.81
N MET A 60 -1.20 -4.09 4.26
CA MET A 60 0.01 -3.61 3.56
C MET A 60 1.21 -3.49 4.50
N ILE A 61 1.03 -2.98 5.73
CA ILE A 61 2.12 -2.92 6.73
C ILE A 61 2.66 -4.33 7.02
N VAL A 62 1.76 -5.30 7.25
CA VAL A 62 2.16 -6.70 7.48
C VAL A 62 2.88 -7.24 6.24
N TRP A 63 2.35 -6.98 5.05
CA TRP A 63 2.96 -7.41 3.80
C TRP A 63 4.37 -6.83 3.60
N ASP A 64 4.56 -5.53 3.80
CA ASP A 64 5.85 -4.86 3.60
C ASP A 64 6.92 -5.36 4.59
N ILE A 65 6.52 -5.66 5.83
CA ILE A 65 7.43 -6.21 6.84
C ILE A 65 7.89 -7.63 6.49
N PHE A 66 6.96 -8.49 6.03
CA PHE A 66 7.24 -9.93 5.88
C PHE A 66 7.51 -10.39 4.45
N SER A 67 7.18 -9.59 3.43
CA SER A 67 7.40 -9.96 2.02
C SER A 67 8.86 -10.24 1.67
N PRO A 68 9.89 -9.53 2.20
CA PRO A 68 11.28 -9.88 1.93
C PRO A 68 11.66 -11.25 2.50
N GLY A 69 11.14 -11.59 3.69
CA GLY A 69 11.33 -12.89 4.30
C GLY A 69 10.66 -14.01 3.49
N MET A 70 9.45 -13.77 3.00
CA MET A 70 8.72 -14.72 2.16
C MET A 70 9.41 -14.95 0.81
N LEU A 71 9.98 -13.91 0.19
CA LEU A 71 10.82 -14.01 -1.01
C LEU A 71 12.07 -14.87 -0.75
N LEU A 72 12.73 -14.70 0.40
CA LEU A 72 13.89 -15.51 0.76
C LEU A 72 13.49 -16.98 0.94
N VAL A 73 12.40 -17.25 1.66
CA VAL A 73 11.91 -18.62 1.88
C VAL A 73 11.51 -19.30 0.57
N THR A 74 10.76 -18.61 -0.30
CA THR A 74 10.35 -19.16 -1.60
C THR A 74 11.54 -19.44 -2.51
N LYS A 75 12.55 -18.56 -2.52
CA LYS A 75 13.79 -18.77 -3.28
C LYS A 75 14.59 -19.96 -2.74
N VAL A 76 14.79 -20.04 -1.43
CA VAL A 76 15.49 -21.17 -0.78
C VAL A 76 14.73 -22.48 -1.01
N TRP A 77 13.39 -22.45 -1.06
CA TRP A 77 12.58 -23.61 -1.39
C TRP A 77 12.72 -24.03 -2.86
N GLY A 78 12.79 -23.09 -3.79
CA GLY A 78 13.04 -23.36 -5.22
C GLY A 78 14.44 -23.92 -5.48
N ASP A 79 15.44 -23.39 -4.76
CA ASP A 79 16.87 -23.71 -4.95
C ASP A 79 17.32 -24.92 -4.10
N ARG A 80 16.40 -25.73 -3.55
CA ARG A 80 16.72 -26.92 -2.73
C ARG A 80 17.63 -27.93 -3.41
N ALA A 81 17.65 -27.95 -4.74
CA ALA A 81 18.55 -28.79 -5.52
C ALA A 81 20.03 -28.34 -5.47
N MET A 82 20.34 -27.14 -4.97
CA MET A 82 21.67 -26.52 -4.95
C MET A 82 22.28 -26.31 -3.56
N LEU A 83 21.60 -26.71 -2.48
CA LEU A 83 22.09 -26.47 -1.12
C LEU A 83 23.26 -27.43 -0.77
N SER A 84 24.48 -26.95 -1.00
CA SER A 84 25.70 -27.53 -0.43
C SER A 84 25.73 -27.33 1.10
N PRO A 85 26.41 -28.19 1.88
CA PRO A 85 26.46 -28.12 3.33
C PRO A 85 27.41 -27.01 3.82
N GLU A 86 27.09 -25.76 3.54
CA GLU A 86 27.82 -24.59 4.02
C GLU A 86 27.32 -24.14 5.42
N PRO A 87 28.14 -23.39 6.19
CA PRO A 87 27.91 -23.16 7.61
C PRO A 87 26.64 -22.35 7.89
N LYS A 88 25.75 -22.94 8.70
CA LYS A 88 24.40 -22.44 9.01
C LYS A 88 24.37 -21.18 9.90
N GLY A 89 25.48 -20.81 10.53
CA GLY A 89 25.55 -19.75 11.55
C GLY A 89 25.11 -18.37 11.07
N PRO A 90 25.72 -17.79 10.01
CA PRO A 90 25.35 -16.48 9.49
C PRO A 90 23.92 -16.41 8.94
N ALA A 91 23.41 -17.52 8.38
CA ALA A 91 22.04 -17.62 7.89
C ALA A 91 21.02 -17.62 9.03
N ILE A 92 21.30 -18.37 10.11
CA ILE A 92 20.46 -18.40 11.32
C ILE A 92 20.45 -17.03 12.00
N ALA A 93 21.62 -16.41 12.17
CA ALA A 93 21.73 -15.07 12.76
C ALA A 93 20.99 -14.01 11.93
N GLY A 94 21.14 -14.03 10.60
CA GLY A 94 20.41 -13.14 9.69
C GLY A 94 18.89 -13.35 9.76
N GLY A 95 18.43 -14.59 9.81
CA GLY A 95 17.01 -14.92 9.97
C GLY A 95 16.43 -14.44 11.30
N ALA A 96 17.18 -14.60 12.40
CA ALA A 96 16.77 -14.11 13.72
C ALA A 96 16.65 -12.58 13.76
N VAL A 97 17.61 -11.86 13.17
CA VAL A 97 17.56 -10.39 13.07
C VAL A 97 16.36 -9.92 12.27
N LEU A 98 16.07 -10.56 11.12
CA LEU A 98 14.91 -10.23 10.30
C LEU A 98 13.59 -10.47 11.05
N LEU A 99 13.49 -11.59 11.79
CA LEU A 99 12.28 -11.91 12.56
C LEU A 99 12.08 -10.93 13.71
N VAL A 100 13.11 -10.71 14.54
CA VAL A 100 13.01 -9.81 15.70
C VAL A 100 12.78 -8.37 15.26
N GLY A 101 13.52 -7.91 14.25
CA GLY A 101 13.33 -6.59 13.66
C GLY A 101 11.94 -6.42 13.06
N GLY A 102 11.44 -7.43 12.33
CA GLY A 102 10.10 -7.44 11.76
C GLY A 102 9.00 -7.38 12.82
N LEU A 103 9.12 -8.17 13.90
CA LEU A 103 8.17 -8.16 15.01
C LEU A 103 8.18 -6.82 15.76
N PHE A 104 9.35 -6.22 15.99
CA PHE A 104 9.46 -4.90 16.57
C PHE A 104 8.78 -3.84 15.71
N MET A 105 9.06 -3.83 14.40
CA MET A 105 8.44 -2.90 13.46
C MET A 105 6.92 -3.09 13.38
N LEU A 106 6.45 -4.33 13.40
CA LEU A 106 5.02 -4.64 13.44
C LEU A 106 4.39 -4.03 14.69
N ALA A 107 4.94 -4.29 15.88
CA ALA A 107 4.41 -3.75 17.13
C ALA A 107 4.39 -2.22 17.14
N PHE A 108 5.48 -1.58 16.71
CA PHE A 108 5.57 -0.12 16.59
C PHE A 108 4.47 0.44 15.67
N PHE A 109 4.34 -0.12 14.45
CA PHE A 109 3.34 0.34 13.51
C PHE A 109 1.93 0.01 13.95
N THR A 110 1.66 -1.11 14.61
CA THR A 110 0.33 -1.41 15.17
C THR A 110 -0.12 -0.33 16.15
N VAL A 111 0.75 0.06 17.09
CA VAL A 111 0.43 1.11 18.08
C VAL A 111 0.26 2.46 17.39
N HIS A 112 1.19 2.83 16.50
CA HIS A 112 1.18 4.15 15.85
C HIS A 112 0.00 4.28 14.86
N PHE A 113 -0.15 3.33 13.94
CA PHE A 113 -1.20 3.30 12.92
C PHE A 113 -2.59 3.13 13.55
N GLY A 114 -2.72 2.22 14.52
CA GLY A 114 -3.96 1.99 15.24
C GLY A 114 -4.37 3.20 16.08
N GLY A 115 -3.42 3.78 16.82
CA GLY A 115 -3.64 5.01 17.60
C GLY A 115 -4.07 6.19 16.71
N PHE A 116 -3.44 6.35 15.54
CA PHE A 116 -3.84 7.37 14.58
C PHE A 116 -5.28 7.14 14.07
N HIS A 117 -5.61 5.90 13.67
CA HIS A 117 -6.96 5.58 13.18
C HIS A 117 -8.03 5.74 14.26
N PHE A 118 -7.68 5.45 15.52
CA PHE A 118 -8.54 5.70 16.65
C PHE A 118 -8.81 7.20 16.85
N VAL A 119 -7.77 8.04 16.90
CA VAL A 119 -7.95 9.50 17.01
C VAL A 119 -8.76 10.03 15.82
N HIS A 120 -8.50 9.51 14.63
CA HIS A 120 -9.24 9.89 13.43
C HIS A 120 -10.72 9.48 13.50
N SER A 121 -11.07 8.30 14.04
CA SER A 121 -12.47 7.90 14.22
C SER A 121 -13.22 8.82 15.19
N VAL A 122 -12.53 9.42 16.18
CA VAL A 122 -13.11 10.45 17.06
C VAL A 122 -13.53 11.66 16.24
N PHE A 123 -12.66 12.17 15.37
CA PHE A 123 -12.99 13.30 14.48
C PHE A 123 -14.15 12.94 13.53
N LEU A 124 -14.12 11.74 12.95
CA LEU A 124 -15.21 11.29 12.09
C LEU A 124 -16.53 11.20 12.84
N ASN A 125 -16.54 10.76 14.09
CA ASN A 125 -17.76 10.69 14.86
C ASN A 125 -18.31 12.08 15.25
N VAL A 126 -17.44 13.09 15.32
CA VAL A 126 -17.86 14.50 15.56
C VAL A 126 -18.45 15.12 14.30
N PHE A 127 -17.81 14.95 13.13
CA PHE A 127 -18.24 15.60 11.89
C PHE A 127 -19.30 14.79 11.09
N PHE A 128 -19.23 13.47 11.18
CA PHE A 128 -20.04 12.52 10.41
C PHE A 128 -20.58 11.38 11.32
N PRO A 129 -21.35 11.68 12.38
CA PRO A 129 -21.79 10.67 13.35
C PRO A 129 -22.62 9.55 12.71
N LEU A 130 -22.39 8.31 13.17
CA LEU A 130 -23.23 7.17 12.86
C LEU A 130 -24.21 6.89 13.99
N GLY A 131 -25.48 6.67 13.65
CA GLY A 131 -26.53 6.33 14.61
C GLY A 131 -27.07 7.52 15.43
N PRO A 132 -27.91 7.22 16.44
CA PRO A 132 -28.63 8.24 17.20
C PRO A 132 -27.77 8.98 18.23
N VAL A 133 -26.63 8.41 18.64
CA VAL A 133 -25.75 9.01 19.66
C VAL A 133 -24.71 9.88 18.97
N LYS A 134 -25.05 11.16 18.79
CA LYS A 134 -24.18 12.16 18.17
C LYS A 134 -23.09 12.61 19.15
N ASN A 135 -21.88 12.88 18.65
CA ASN A 135 -20.77 13.47 19.40
C ASN A 135 -20.30 12.69 20.65
N SER A 136 -20.51 11.38 20.68
CA SER A 136 -19.98 10.53 21.77
C SER A 136 -18.56 10.04 21.46
N TRP A 137 -17.88 9.54 22.49
CA TRP A 137 -16.66 8.78 22.30
C TRP A 137 -16.93 7.52 21.45
N PRO A 138 -16.06 7.21 20.48
CA PRO A 138 -16.12 5.94 19.75
C PRO A 138 -16.07 4.76 20.71
N ASN A 139 -16.98 3.80 20.53
CA ASN A 139 -17.07 2.60 21.34
C ASN A 139 -17.13 1.35 20.45
N ALA A 140 -17.10 0.17 21.06
CA ALA A 140 -17.12 -1.10 20.33
C ALA A 140 -18.37 -1.27 19.43
N ALA A 141 -19.53 -0.75 19.85
CA ALA A 141 -20.76 -0.84 19.06
C ALA A 141 -20.66 -0.01 17.77
N LEU A 142 -20.07 1.19 17.84
CA LEU A 142 -19.79 2.02 16.66
C LEU A 142 -18.88 1.28 15.67
N TYR A 143 -17.78 0.70 16.15
CA TYR A 143 -16.85 -0.03 15.27
C TYR A 143 -17.48 -1.29 14.67
N LEU A 144 -18.30 -2.00 15.43
CA LEU A 144 -19.04 -3.15 14.93
C LEU A 144 -20.08 -2.74 13.87
N GLN A 145 -20.75 -1.60 14.06
CA GLN A 145 -21.63 -1.02 13.06
C GLN A 145 -20.87 -0.67 11.78
N VAL A 146 -19.74 0.05 11.90
CA VAL A 146 -18.89 0.41 10.75
C VAL A 146 -18.44 -0.85 10.00
N LEU A 147 -17.99 -1.87 10.71
CA LEU A 147 -17.59 -3.14 10.10
C LEU A 147 -18.77 -3.80 9.37
N ARG A 148 -19.92 -3.93 10.04
CA ARG A 148 -21.11 -4.59 9.45
C ARG A 148 -21.61 -3.85 8.21
N ASP A 149 -21.67 -2.53 8.26
CA ASP A 149 -22.32 -1.71 7.23
C ASP A 149 -21.39 -1.44 6.03
N TYR A 150 -20.06 -1.40 6.24
CA TYR A 150 -19.11 -0.97 5.21
C TYR A 150 -18.05 -2.00 4.80
N TRP A 151 -18.02 -3.22 5.37
CA TRP A 151 -17.05 -4.24 4.95
C TRP A 151 -17.06 -4.58 3.45
N PRO A 152 -18.17 -4.52 2.67
CA PRO A 152 -18.10 -4.85 1.25
C PRO A 152 -17.19 -3.89 0.47
N PHE A 153 -17.05 -2.64 0.94
CA PHE A 153 -16.17 -1.65 0.32
C PHE A 153 -14.69 -1.99 0.51
N VAL A 154 -14.34 -2.71 1.58
CA VAL A 154 -12.98 -3.19 1.83
C VAL A 154 -12.51 -4.09 0.69
N LEU A 155 -13.40 -4.90 0.10
CA LEU A 155 -13.08 -5.74 -1.05
C LEU A 155 -12.76 -4.89 -2.28
N VAL A 156 -13.54 -3.84 -2.52
CA VAL A 156 -13.31 -2.90 -3.63
C VAL A 156 -11.96 -2.20 -3.45
N ALA A 157 -11.66 -1.72 -2.24
CA ALA A 157 -10.39 -1.09 -1.90
C ALA A 157 -9.22 -2.08 -2.05
N ALA A 158 -9.36 -3.33 -1.61
CA ALA A 158 -8.34 -4.36 -1.76
C ALA A 158 -8.03 -4.65 -3.23
N VAL A 159 -9.04 -4.68 -4.11
CA VAL A 159 -8.84 -4.84 -5.56
C VAL A 159 -8.10 -3.62 -6.14
N ALA A 160 -8.46 -2.41 -5.72
CA ALA A 160 -7.77 -1.18 -6.14
C ALA A 160 -6.29 -1.20 -5.73
N GLU A 161 -6.00 -1.64 -4.51
CA GLU A 161 -4.64 -1.67 -3.93
C GLU A 161 -3.86 -2.96 -4.24
N ARG A 162 -4.38 -3.88 -5.07
CA ARG A 162 -3.77 -5.20 -5.36
C ARG A 162 -2.30 -5.12 -5.81
N LYS A 163 -1.88 -4.01 -6.41
CA LYS A 163 -0.48 -3.83 -6.88
C LYS A 163 0.49 -3.64 -5.72
N ALA A 164 0.04 -3.15 -4.57
CA ALA A 164 0.85 -3.03 -3.36
C ALA A 164 1.25 -4.40 -2.80
N PHE A 165 0.41 -5.42 -3.00
CA PHE A 165 0.67 -6.80 -2.57
C PHE A 165 1.50 -7.62 -3.56
N ARG A 166 2.18 -6.98 -4.52
CA ARG A 166 3.05 -7.69 -5.45
C ARG A 166 4.40 -8.00 -4.79
N LEU A 167 4.82 -9.25 -4.88
CA LEU A 167 6.20 -9.67 -4.61
C LEU A 167 7.11 -9.15 -5.74
N ALA A 168 7.34 -7.84 -5.80
CA ALA A 168 8.31 -7.28 -6.73
C ALA A 168 9.72 -7.42 -6.10
N PRO A 169 10.70 -7.96 -6.83
CA PRO A 169 12.09 -7.79 -6.44
C PRO A 169 12.36 -6.29 -6.30
N ALA A 170 13.00 -5.85 -5.22
CA ALA A 170 13.52 -4.49 -5.15
C ALA A 170 14.38 -4.27 -6.40
N GLU A 171 14.00 -3.30 -7.24
CA GLU A 171 14.82 -2.96 -8.41
C GLU A 171 16.24 -2.66 -7.92
N PRO A 172 17.26 -3.35 -8.45
CA PRO A 172 18.62 -3.09 -8.03
C PRO A 172 18.96 -1.63 -8.34
N ALA A 173 19.32 -0.88 -7.30
CA ALA A 173 19.76 0.49 -7.42
C ALA A 173 21.14 0.52 -8.12
N GLY A 174 21.14 0.65 -9.45
CA GLY A 174 22.33 0.96 -10.24
C GLY A 174 22.66 -0.03 -11.36
N PRO A 175 23.60 0.33 -12.26
CA PRO A 175 24.03 -0.52 -13.36
C PRO A 175 24.58 -1.86 -12.84
N GLU A 176 24.32 -2.94 -13.58
CA GLU A 176 24.82 -4.28 -13.24
C GLU A 176 26.34 -4.27 -13.14
N ASP A 177 26.83 -4.36 -11.90
CA ASP A 177 28.22 -4.68 -11.61
C ASP A 177 28.43 -6.16 -11.93
N THR A 178 28.93 -6.43 -13.14
CA THR A 178 29.21 -7.77 -13.67
C THR A 178 30.53 -8.36 -13.15
N SER A 179 31.23 -7.64 -12.25
CA SER A 179 32.49 -8.12 -11.72
C SER A 179 32.29 -9.35 -10.81
N VAL A 180 33.06 -10.41 -11.08
CA VAL A 180 32.98 -11.71 -10.38
C VAL A 180 33.96 -11.80 -9.20
N THR A 181 34.46 -10.67 -8.71
CA THR A 181 35.38 -10.67 -7.56
C THR A 181 34.62 -10.94 -6.26
N ALA A 182 35.24 -11.63 -5.30
CA ALA A 182 34.62 -11.91 -4.00
C ALA A 182 34.20 -10.62 -3.26
N ALA A 183 35.01 -9.55 -3.38
CA ALA A 183 34.70 -8.24 -2.83
C ALA A 183 33.48 -7.59 -3.50
N ALA A 184 33.34 -7.69 -4.82
CA ALA A 184 32.17 -7.19 -5.54
C ALA A 184 30.90 -7.99 -5.23
N ILE A 185 31.00 -9.31 -5.06
CA ILE A 185 29.87 -10.15 -4.64
C ILE A 185 29.42 -9.78 -3.22
N ALA A 186 30.35 -9.56 -2.29
CA ALA A 186 30.05 -9.13 -0.93
C ALA A 186 29.43 -7.72 -0.91
N ALA A 187 29.99 -6.78 -1.67
CA ALA A 187 29.45 -5.43 -1.82
C ALA A 187 28.06 -5.44 -2.46
N ARG A 188 27.81 -6.27 -3.47
CA ARG A 188 26.48 -6.46 -4.08
C ARG A 188 25.49 -7.07 -3.09
N LYS A 189 25.90 -8.05 -2.29
CA LYS A 189 25.05 -8.65 -1.26
C LYS A 189 24.70 -7.65 -0.16
N ALA A 190 25.65 -6.82 0.26
CA ALA A 190 25.43 -5.74 1.22
C ALA A 190 24.53 -4.64 0.65
N ARG A 191 24.79 -4.18 -0.59
CA ARG A 191 23.93 -3.21 -1.30
C ARG A 191 22.52 -3.72 -1.50
N ASN A 192 22.34 -4.99 -1.86
CA ASN A 192 21.01 -5.59 -2.05
C ASN A 192 20.28 -5.80 -0.71
N ALA A 193 20.99 -6.14 0.37
CA ALA A 193 20.41 -6.21 1.70
C ALA A 193 20.01 -4.81 2.22
N GLN A 194 20.84 -3.80 1.96
CA GLN A 194 20.56 -2.41 2.30
C GLN A 194 19.45 -1.83 1.42
N ALA A 195 19.40 -2.17 0.14
CA ALA A 195 18.33 -1.78 -0.79
C ALA A 195 17.03 -2.49 -0.46
N ALA A 196 17.03 -3.75 -0.02
CA ALA A 196 15.82 -4.41 0.49
C ALA A 196 15.27 -3.74 1.77
N PHE A 197 16.15 -3.13 2.57
CA PHE A 197 15.77 -2.33 3.74
C PHE A 197 15.42 -0.87 3.38
N ALA A 198 15.99 -0.33 2.30
CA ALA A 198 15.85 1.07 1.88
C ALA A 198 14.81 1.31 0.76
N SER A 199 14.44 0.29 -0.02
CA SER A 199 13.36 0.34 -1.01
C SER A 199 11.98 0.42 -0.34
N GLY A 200 11.90 0.09 0.96
CA GLY A 200 10.83 0.46 1.87
C GLY A 200 11.15 1.70 2.70
N GLY A 201 11.87 2.68 2.12
CA GLY A 201 12.35 3.85 2.84
C GLY A 201 11.23 4.48 3.69
N LEU A 202 11.56 4.88 4.92
CA LEU A 202 10.62 5.38 5.95
C LEU A 202 9.54 6.34 5.44
N MET A 203 9.78 7.03 4.31
CA MET A 203 8.82 7.96 3.69
C MET A 203 7.80 7.34 2.73
N ALA A 204 8.03 6.17 2.15
CA ALA A 204 7.08 5.54 1.22
C ALA A 204 5.71 5.25 1.87
N PRO A 205 5.63 4.60 3.05
CA PRO A 205 4.35 4.44 3.75
C PRO A 205 3.77 5.78 4.22
N TYR A 206 4.62 6.74 4.60
CA TYR A 206 4.19 8.07 5.04
C TYR A 206 3.47 8.88 3.95
N LYS A 207 3.88 8.78 2.68
CA LYS A 207 3.24 9.53 1.58
C LYS A 207 1.77 9.14 1.39
N ASN A 208 1.46 7.84 1.48
CA ASN A 208 0.08 7.36 1.36
C ASN A 208 -0.76 7.80 2.57
N VAL A 209 -0.19 7.74 3.77
CA VAL A 209 -0.85 8.17 5.02
C VAL A 209 -1.13 9.69 4.99
N VAL A 210 -0.13 10.51 4.65
CA VAL A 210 -0.27 11.98 4.54
C VAL A 210 -1.33 12.35 3.49
N ARG A 211 -1.33 11.71 2.33
CA ARG A 211 -2.36 11.93 1.29
C ARG A 211 -3.76 11.66 1.84
N LEU A 212 -3.92 10.56 2.58
CA LEU A 212 -5.19 10.17 3.20
C LEU A 212 -5.63 11.21 4.25
N HIS A 213 -4.70 11.71 5.06
CA HIS A 213 -4.95 12.75 6.09
C HIS A 213 -5.32 14.10 5.49
N CYS A 214 -4.63 14.52 4.42
CA CYS A 214 -4.98 15.74 3.71
C CYS A 214 -6.41 15.70 3.14
N LEU A 215 -6.87 14.54 2.68
CA LEU A 215 -8.25 14.36 2.22
C LEU A 215 -9.26 14.52 3.37
N ILE A 216 -8.95 14.01 4.56
CA ILE A 216 -9.81 14.16 5.74
C ILE A 216 -9.93 15.64 6.14
N PHE A 217 -8.82 16.38 6.15
CA PHE A 217 -8.87 17.84 6.39
C PHE A 217 -9.63 18.58 5.28
N PHE A 218 -9.50 18.13 4.03
CA PHE A 218 -10.30 18.64 2.92
C PHE A 218 -11.80 18.37 3.14
N PHE A 219 -12.20 17.17 3.56
CA PHE A 219 -13.60 16.86 3.88
C PHE A 219 -14.14 17.70 5.03
N ALA A 220 -13.34 17.91 6.09
CA ALA A 220 -13.72 18.78 7.19
C ALA A 220 -13.96 20.22 6.68
N ALA A 221 -13.03 20.77 5.90
CA ALA A 221 -13.17 22.10 5.29
C ALA A 221 -14.37 22.19 4.33
N ALA A 222 -14.59 21.16 3.50
CA ALA A 222 -15.71 21.11 2.55
C ALA A 222 -17.07 21.03 3.26
N HIS A 223 -17.15 20.29 4.36
CA HIS A 223 -18.33 20.24 5.22
C HIS A 223 -18.62 21.62 5.85
N PHE A 224 -17.59 22.30 6.37
CA PHE A 224 -17.75 23.67 6.89
C PHE A 224 -18.16 24.67 5.80
N ALA A 225 -17.74 24.45 4.55
CA ALA A 225 -18.11 25.27 3.40
C ALA A 225 -19.50 24.93 2.82
N LYS A 226 -20.23 23.94 3.38
CA LYS A 226 -21.52 23.43 2.85
C LYS A 226 -21.48 23.09 1.35
N LEU A 227 -20.34 22.60 0.88
CA LEU A 227 -20.20 22.19 -0.52
C LEU A 227 -21.14 21.01 -0.81
N ASP A 228 -21.76 21.03 -1.98
CA ASP A 228 -22.69 19.99 -2.42
C ASP A 228 -22.03 18.61 -2.36
N ASN A 229 -22.76 17.61 -1.84
CA ASN A 229 -22.28 16.24 -1.67
C ASN A 229 -21.66 15.71 -2.96
N PHE A 230 -22.25 16.00 -4.12
CA PHE A 230 -21.75 15.57 -5.43
C PHE A 230 -20.31 16.06 -5.73
N LEU A 231 -19.98 17.31 -5.41
CA LEU A 231 -18.64 17.87 -5.61
C LEU A 231 -17.61 17.18 -4.73
N VAL A 232 -17.98 16.89 -3.48
CA VAL A 232 -17.15 16.15 -2.53
C VAL A 232 -16.92 14.72 -3.01
N TYR A 233 -17.96 14.01 -3.46
CA TYR A 233 -17.85 12.69 -4.08
C TYR A 233 -16.93 12.70 -5.31
N ALA A 234 -17.12 13.66 -6.22
CA ALA A 234 -16.35 13.76 -7.46
C ALA A 234 -14.86 13.97 -7.20
N VAL A 235 -14.49 14.87 -6.27
CA VAL A 235 -13.09 15.14 -5.93
C VAL A 235 -12.43 13.92 -5.31
N VAL A 236 -13.11 13.23 -4.40
CA VAL A 236 -12.54 12.09 -3.67
C VAL A 236 -12.35 10.92 -4.60
N TYR A 237 -13.35 10.64 -5.44
CA TYR A 237 -13.26 9.59 -6.45
C TYR A 237 -12.19 9.91 -7.49
N ALA A 238 -12.06 11.19 -7.88
CA ALA A 238 -10.96 11.62 -8.74
C ALA A 238 -9.61 11.36 -8.07
N VAL A 239 -9.42 11.77 -6.82
CA VAL A 239 -8.13 11.59 -6.13
C VAL A 239 -7.82 10.10 -5.92
N TYR A 240 -8.77 9.27 -5.49
CA TYR A 240 -8.48 7.88 -5.12
C TYR A 240 -8.39 6.92 -6.31
N PHE A 241 -9.33 7.05 -7.24
CA PHE A 241 -9.57 5.99 -8.22
C PHE A 241 -9.28 6.45 -9.65
N PHE A 242 -9.14 7.76 -9.89
CA PHE A 242 -8.78 8.22 -11.23
C PHE A 242 -7.36 7.80 -11.56
N PRO A 243 -7.13 7.20 -12.74
CA PRO A 243 -5.82 6.73 -13.14
C PRO A 243 -4.96 7.93 -13.61
N TRP A 244 -4.50 8.77 -12.67
CA TRP A 244 -3.67 9.97 -12.92
C TRP A 244 -2.43 9.69 -13.79
N ARG A 245 -1.97 8.43 -13.82
CA ARG A 245 -0.91 7.92 -14.71
C ARG A 245 -1.24 7.94 -16.21
N LEU A 246 -2.51 8.06 -16.59
CA LEU A 246 -2.92 8.29 -17.97
C LEU A 246 -2.74 9.75 -18.39
N LEU A 247 -2.74 10.69 -17.43
CA LEU A 247 -2.55 12.12 -17.67
C LEU A 247 -1.09 12.57 -17.55
N LYS A 248 -0.21 11.78 -16.90
CA LYS A 248 1.23 12.00 -17.01
C LYS A 248 1.66 11.68 -18.45
N LYS A 249 1.80 12.73 -19.27
CA LYS A 249 2.63 12.67 -20.48
C LYS A 249 4.04 12.27 -20.04
N GLY A 250 4.63 11.34 -20.79
CA GLY A 250 6.00 10.85 -20.59
C GLY A 250 7.00 11.99 -20.58
#